data_AF-A0AAU7TQA3-F1
#
_entry.id   AF-A0AAU7TQA3-F1
#
_cell.length_a   1.000
_cell.length_b   1.000
_cell.length_c   1.000
_cell.angle_alpha   90.00
_cell.angle_beta   90.00
_cell.angle_gamma   90.00
#
_symmetry.space_group_name_H-M   'P 1'
#
loop_
_entity.id
_entity.type
_entity.pdbx_description
1 polymer ?
#
loop_
_entity_poly.entity_id
_entity_poly.type
_entity_poly.pdbx_seq_one_letter_code
_entity_poly.pdbx_strand_id
1 'polypeptide(L)'
;MQEAGTVILSPLVLAEVDHLARARLGAAARATILELLTAQVRRMRFQVPDVGPETLETALAVMGRYADLDLDLADAISVALAADYRTDAVLTLDRRDFRALRPLTPHKAFRLFPDDL
;
A
#
# COMPACT_ATOMS: atom_id res chain seq x y z
N MET A 1 -12.01 -10.20 -1.92
CA MET A 1 -12.27 -8.80 -1.50
C MET A 1 -13.62 -8.60 -0.76
N GLN A 2 -14.28 -9.66 -0.26
CA GLN A 2 -15.46 -9.51 0.60
C GLN A 2 -15.15 -9.54 2.11
N GLU A 3 -13.89 -9.81 2.50
CA GLU A 3 -13.47 -9.93 3.91
C GLU A 3 -12.64 -8.74 4.43
N ALA A 4 -12.28 -7.78 3.59
CA ALA A 4 -11.63 -6.54 4.05
C ALA A 4 -12.71 -5.51 4.40
N GLY A 5 -12.82 -5.17 5.70
CA GLY A 5 -13.76 -4.15 6.17
C GLY A 5 -13.57 -2.78 5.48
N THR A 6 -12.31 -2.40 5.22
CA THR A 6 -11.89 -1.20 4.46
C THR A 6 -10.50 -1.46 3.85
N VAL A 7 -10.23 -0.96 2.64
CA VAL A 7 -8.89 -0.97 2.03
C VAL A 7 -8.20 0.37 2.26
N ILE A 8 -6.99 0.34 2.79
CA ILE A 8 -6.15 1.54 2.90
C ILE A 8 -5.29 1.63 1.64
N LEU A 9 -5.47 2.71 0.87
CA LEU A 9 -4.76 2.94 -0.38
C LEU A 9 -3.81 4.11 -0.21
N SER A 10 -2.51 3.81 -0.14
CA SER A 10 -1.46 4.83 -0.10
C SER A 10 -1.58 5.78 -1.30
N PRO A 11 -1.46 7.11 -1.10
CA PRO A 11 -1.45 8.07 -2.21
C PRO A 11 -0.24 7.88 -3.14
N LEU A 12 0.87 7.31 -2.66
CA LEU A 12 2.02 6.98 -3.51
C LEU A 12 1.69 5.83 -4.46
N VAL A 13 1.03 4.77 -3.95
CA VAL A 13 0.54 3.66 -4.78
C VAL A 13 -0.49 4.15 -5.80
N LEU A 14 -1.35 5.11 -5.44
CA LEU A 14 -2.27 5.74 -6.38
C LEU A 14 -1.53 6.47 -7.52
N ALA A 15 -0.45 7.19 -7.19
CA ALA A 15 0.38 7.86 -8.18
C ALA A 15 1.08 6.87 -9.12
N GLU A 16 1.59 5.76 -8.60
CA GLU A 16 2.17 4.67 -9.40
C GLU A 16 1.14 4.01 -10.31
N VAL A 17 -0.09 3.79 -9.82
CA VAL A 17 -1.19 3.27 -10.64
C VAL A 17 -1.53 4.22 -11.79
N ASP A 18 -1.62 5.54 -11.56
CA ASP A 18 -1.82 6.51 -12.66
C ASP A 18 -0.68 6.43 -13.68
N HIS A 19 0.57 6.41 -13.21
CA HIS A 19 1.76 6.37 -14.05
C HIS A 19 1.80 5.10 -14.90
N LEU A 20 1.63 3.93 -14.28
CA LEU A 20 1.66 2.63 -14.93
C LEU A 20 0.48 2.43 -15.88
N ALA A 21 -0.72 2.84 -15.48
CA ALA A 21 -1.90 2.75 -16.34
C ALA A 21 -1.73 3.63 -17.58
N ARG A 22 -1.18 4.84 -17.44
CA ARG A 22 -0.85 5.71 -18.57
C ARG A 22 0.16 5.04 -19.50
N ALA A 23 1.23 4.50 -18.94
CA ALA A 23 2.35 3.94 -19.70
C ALA A 23 1.99 2.63 -20.43
N ARG A 24 1.13 1.78 -19.83
CA ARG A 24 0.87 0.41 -20.32
C ARG A 24 -0.51 0.22 -20.95
N LEU A 25 -1.52 0.99 -20.54
CA LEU A 25 -2.93 0.74 -20.89
C LEU A 25 -3.58 1.89 -21.67
N GLY A 26 -2.92 3.05 -21.74
CA GLY A 26 -3.41 4.23 -22.45
C GLY A 26 -4.43 5.06 -21.66
N ALA A 27 -4.82 6.20 -22.24
CA ALA A 27 -5.57 7.24 -21.53
C ALA A 27 -6.98 6.80 -21.08
N ALA A 28 -7.70 6.04 -21.91
CA ALA A 28 -9.07 5.59 -21.62
C ALA A 28 -9.12 4.59 -20.45
N ALA A 29 -8.21 3.61 -20.45
CA ALA A 29 -8.11 2.63 -19.37
C ALA A 29 -7.70 3.30 -18.05
N ARG A 30 -6.74 4.24 -18.11
CA ARG A 30 -6.34 5.05 -16.94
C ARG A 30 -7.51 5.83 -16.35
N ALA A 31 -8.29 6.53 -17.17
CA ALA A 31 -9.47 7.26 -16.70
C ALA A 31 -10.47 6.32 -16.01
N THR A 32 -10.75 5.16 -16.62
CA THR A 32 -11.64 4.14 -16.04
C THR A 32 -11.14 3.66 -14.68
N ILE A 33 -9.83 3.39 -14.53
CA ILE A 33 -9.24 2.97 -13.26
C ILE A 33 -9.41 4.06 -12.19
N LEU A 34 -9.09 5.32 -12.51
CA LEU A 34 -9.20 6.43 -11.55
C LEU A 34 -10.64 6.70 -11.14
N GLU A 35 -11.60 6.59 -12.06
CA GLU A 35 -13.03 6.68 -11.76
C GLU A 35 -13.49 5.56 -10.82
N LEU A 36 -13.05 4.32 -11.06
CA LEU A 36 -13.34 3.18 -10.19
C LEU A 36 -12.78 3.38 -8.79
N LEU A 37 -11.51 3.77 -8.67
CA LEU A 37 -10.87 4.05 -7.37
C LEU A 37 -11.62 5.17 -6.62
N THR A 38 -11.92 6.26 -7.32
CA THR A 38 -12.68 7.40 -6.76
C THR A 38 -14.06 6.97 -6.28
N ALA A 39 -14.77 6.12 -7.03
CA ALA A 39 -16.06 5.59 -6.64
C ALA A 39 -15.96 4.71 -5.37
N GLN A 40 -14.89 3.93 -5.19
CA GLN A 40 -14.68 3.15 -3.96
C GLN A 40 -14.38 4.05 -2.75
N VAL A 41 -13.61 5.12 -2.95
CA VAL A 41 -13.34 6.12 -1.90
C VAL A 41 -14.63 6.82 -1.46
N ARG A 42 -15.46 7.24 -2.43
CA ARG A 42 -16.78 7.84 -2.14
C ARG A 42 -17.72 6.90 -1.39
N ARG A 43 -17.57 5.58 -1.58
CA ARG A 43 -18.33 4.54 -0.87
C ARG A 43 -17.70 4.16 0.48
N MET A 44 -16.61 4.80 0.90
CA MET A 44 -15.82 4.47 2.09
C MET A 44 -15.30 3.03 2.10
N ARG A 45 -15.26 2.38 0.94
CA ARG A 45 -14.64 1.05 0.82
C ARG A 45 -13.14 1.17 0.78
N PHE A 46 -12.63 2.24 0.17
CA PHE A 46 -11.22 2.61 0.15
C PHE A 46 -11.03 3.89 0.96
N GLN A 47 -9.93 3.98 1.70
CA GLN A 47 -9.50 5.18 2.38
C GLN A 47 -8.11 5.56 1.85
N VAL A 48 -7.96 6.82 1.44
CA VAL A 48 -6.68 7.39 1.02
C VAL A 48 -6.21 8.32 2.14
N PRO A 49 -5.28 7.88 3.00
CA PRO A 49 -4.76 8.70 4.09
C PRO A 49 -3.85 9.82 3.58
N ASP A 50 -3.79 10.91 4.34
CA ASP A 50 -2.73 11.90 4.20
C ASP A 50 -1.39 11.30 4.65
N VAL A 51 -0.31 11.62 3.94
CA VAL A 51 1.06 11.24 4.32
C VAL A 51 1.75 12.45 4.91
N GLY A 52 1.90 12.45 6.23
CA GLY A 52 2.53 13.53 6.98
C GLY A 52 3.99 13.23 7.38
N PRO A 53 4.64 14.16 8.11
CA PRO A 53 6.00 13.98 8.59
C PRO A 53 6.20 12.69 9.41
N GLU A 54 5.27 12.35 10.29
CA GLU A 54 5.36 11.15 11.13
C GLU A 54 5.36 9.84 10.30
N THR A 55 4.52 9.77 9.27
CA THR A 55 4.49 8.64 8.33
C THR A 55 5.79 8.56 7.53
N LEU A 56 6.34 9.71 7.10
CA LEU A 56 7.61 9.77 6.37
C LEU A 56 8.79 9.36 7.26
N GLU A 57 8.86 9.84 8.50
CA GLU A 57 9.90 9.45 9.47
C GLU A 57 9.86 7.95 9.73
N THR A 58 8.66 7.38 9.89
CA THR A 58 8.46 5.94 10.04
C THR A 58 8.93 5.18 8.80
N ALA A 59 8.56 5.64 7.60
CA ALA A 59 9.00 5.01 6.35
C ALA A 59 10.52 5.05 6.20
N LEU A 60 11.16 6.18 6.48
CA LEU A 60 12.63 6.30 6.43
C LEU A 60 13.30 5.38 7.45
N ALA A 61 12.74 5.23 8.64
CA ALA A 61 13.24 4.27 9.63
C ALA A 61 13.10 2.82 9.16
N VAL A 62 12.01 2.47 8.47
CA VAL A 62 11.82 1.16 7.84
C VAL A 62 12.86 0.94 6.74
N MET A 63 13.04 1.88 5.82
CA MET A 63 14.04 1.81 4.75
C MET A 63 15.45 1.63 5.34
N GLY A 64 15.81 2.39 6.37
CA GLY A 64 17.10 2.26 7.05
C GLY A 64 17.30 0.91 7.74
N ARG A 65 16.24 0.35 8.35
CA ARG A 65 16.27 -0.98 8.97
C ARG A 65 16.44 -2.12 7.96
N TYR A 66 15.91 -1.95 6.76
CA TYR A 66 15.91 -2.93 5.69
C TYR A 66 16.73 -2.47 4.48
N ALA A 67 17.87 -1.81 4.73
CA ALA A 67 18.68 -1.20 3.67
C ALA A 67 19.11 -2.19 2.56
N ASP A 68 19.33 -3.46 2.91
CA ASP A 68 19.70 -4.51 1.96
C ASP A 68 18.57 -4.92 1.00
N LEU A 69 17.31 -4.57 1.32
CA LEU A 69 16.16 -4.82 0.45
C LEU A 69 15.93 -3.70 -0.58
N ASP A 70 16.58 -2.54 -0.42
CA ASP A 70 16.42 -1.38 -1.30
C ASP A 70 14.95 -1.02 -1.56
N LEU A 71 14.14 -0.99 -0.47
CA LEU A 71 12.71 -0.69 -0.55
C LEU A 71 12.47 0.68 -1.19
N ASP A 72 11.48 0.76 -2.07
CA ASP A 72 10.99 2.06 -2.51
C ASP A 72 10.19 2.76 -1.40
N LEU A 73 9.92 4.05 -1.60
CA LEU A 73 9.18 4.85 -0.65
C LEU A 73 7.72 4.39 -0.52
N ALA A 74 7.11 3.85 -1.58
CA ALA A 74 5.71 3.42 -1.56
C ALA A 74 5.52 2.20 -0.67
N ASP A 75 6.46 1.25 -0.72
CA ASP A 75 6.51 0.07 0.14
C ASP A 75 6.74 0.45 1.60
N ALA A 76 7.70 1.34 1.86
CA ALA A 76 7.99 1.81 3.21
C ALA A 76 6.81 2.58 3.83
N ILE A 77 6.13 3.42 3.05
CA ILE A 77 4.88 4.09 3.46
C ILE A 77 3.77 3.07 3.68
N SER A 78 3.67 2.02 2.87
CA SER A 78 2.68 0.96 3.08
C SER A 78 2.89 0.23 4.41
N VAL A 79 4.14 0.01 4.83
CA VAL A 79 4.46 -0.53 6.17
C VAL A 79 4.06 0.43 7.29
N ALA A 80 4.35 1.73 7.13
CA ALA A 80 3.97 2.75 8.10
C ALA A 80 2.43 2.84 8.25
N LEU A 81 1.70 2.89 7.15
CA LEU A 81 0.24 2.89 7.15
C LEU A 81 -0.33 1.59 7.74
N ALA A 82 0.27 0.44 7.48
CA ALA A 82 -0.16 -0.80 8.13
C ALA A 82 -0.04 -0.72 9.66
N ALA A 83 0.98 -0.01 10.18
CA ALA A 83 1.12 0.27 11.61
C ALA A 83 0.03 1.21 12.13
N ASP A 84 -0.19 2.34 11.45
CA ASP A 84 -1.18 3.35 11.83
C ASP A 84 -2.60 2.76 11.89
N TYR A 85 -2.92 1.89 10.94
CA TYR A 85 -4.22 1.20 10.85
C TYR A 85 -4.25 -0.13 11.60
N ARG A 86 -3.17 -0.47 12.34
CA ARG A 86 -3.03 -1.66 13.19
C ARG A 86 -3.40 -2.97 12.48
N THR A 87 -2.91 -3.13 11.26
CA THR A 87 -3.17 -4.30 10.42
C THR A 87 -1.87 -5.02 10.07
N ASP A 88 -1.96 -6.33 9.88
CA ASP A 88 -0.93 -7.16 9.26
C ASP A 88 -1.31 -7.58 7.83
N ALA A 89 -2.49 -7.22 7.35
CA ALA A 89 -2.96 -7.56 6.01
C ALA A 89 -2.45 -6.57 4.96
N VAL A 90 -1.72 -7.06 3.96
CA VAL A 90 -1.23 -6.27 2.82
C VAL A 90 -1.59 -6.97 1.52
N LEU A 91 -2.15 -6.21 0.58
CA LEU A 91 -2.32 -6.66 -0.81
C LEU A 91 -1.16 -6.12 -1.62
N THR A 92 -0.26 -6.99 -2.07
CA THR A 92 0.93 -6.58 -2.83
C THR A 92 1.26 -7.59 -3.93
N LEU A 93 1.89 -7.10 -5.00
CA LEU A 93 2.51 -7.98 -5.99
C LEU A 93 3.92 -8.40 -5.56
N ASP A 94 4.64 -7.52 -4.84
CA ASP A 94 5.98 -7.81 -4.31
C ASP A 94 5.91 -8.59 -3.01
N ARG A 95 5.62 -9.88 -3.16
CA ARG A 95 5.59 -10.80 -2.03
C ARG A 95 6.96 -10.99 -1.44
N ARG A 96 8.01 -11.01 -2.26
CA ARG A 96 9.35 -11.38 -1.80
C ARG A 96 9.81 -10.39 -0.74
N ASP A 97 9.66 -9.11 -1.03
CA ASP A 97 10.19 -8.07 -0.16
C ASP A 97 9.33 -7.97 1.10
N PHE A 98 7.99 -7.97 0.96
CA PHE A 98 7.08 -7.97 2.13
C PHE A 98 7.19 -9.19 3.04
N ARG A 99 7.64 -10.36 2.55
CA ARG A 99 7.90 -11.55 3.40
C ARG A 99 9.15 -11.37 4.27
N ALA A 100 10.09 -10.52 3.87
CA ALA A 100 11.27 -10.18 4.67
C ALA A 100 10.95 -9.11 5.73
N LEU A 101 9.92 -8.29 5.49
CA LEU A 101 9.48 -7.24 6.42
C LEU A 101 8.72 -7.82 7.63
N ARG A 102 8.83 -7.11 8.75
CA ARG A 102 8.02 -7.37 9.95
C ARG A 102 7.03 -6.21 10.15
N PRO A 103 5.76 -6.49 10.47
CA PRO A 103 4.83 -5.45 10.88
C PRO A 103 5.39 -4.66 12.06
N LEU A 104 5.11 -3.36 12.11
CA LEU A 104 5.43 -2.51 13.28
C LEU A 104 4.38 -2.66 14.40
N THR A 105 3.57 -3.71 14.32
CA THR A 105 2.53 -4.10 15.27
C THR A 105 2.94 -5.44 15.93
N PRO A 106 2.23 -5.94 16.95
CA PRO A 106 2.58 -7.19 17.62
C PRO A 106 2.52 -8.47 16.75
N HIS A 107 2.09 -8.36 15.49
CA HIS A 107 1.97 -9.48 14.57
C HIS A 107 3.36 -9.99 14.15
N LYS A 108 3.49 -11.31 13.99
CA LYS A 108 4.79 -11.94 13.68
C LYS A 108 5.23 -11.72 12.24
N ALA A 109 4.29 -11.58 11.30
CA ALA A 109 4.54 -11.41 9.87
C ALA A 109 3.33 -10.73 9.24
N PHE A 110 3.51 -10.14 8.06
CA PHE A 110 2.40 -9.69 7.24
C PHE A 110 1.64 -10.89 6.64
N ARG A 111 0.32 -10.81 6.62
CA ARG A 111 -0.56 -11.62 5.78
C ARG A 111 -0.65 -10.99 4.41
N LEU A 112 -0.11 -11.66 3.41
CA LEU A 112 0.00 -11.15 2.04
C LEU A 112 -1.11 -11.72 1.19
N PHE A 113 -2.00 -10.85 0.74
CA PHE A 113 -3.04 -11.22 -0.20
C PHE A 113 -2.52 -11.13 -1.64
N PRO A 114 -3.01 -12.01 -2.54
CA PRO A 114 -4.01 -13.06 -2.32
C PRO A 114 -3.47 -14.39 -1.77
N ASP A 115 -2.18 -14.49 -1.42
CA ASP A 115 -1.52 -15.77 -1.12
C ASP A 115 -1.92 -16.37 0.25
N ASP A 116 -2.21 -15.52 1.23
CA ASP A 116 -2.56 -15.89 2.61
C ASP A 116 -4.08 -15.79 2.88
N LEU A 117 -4.91 -16.13 1.88
CA LEU A 117 -6.36 -16.25 2.01
C LEU A 117 -6.77 -17.40 2.95
#